data_AF-A0A8C5BR88-F1
#
_entry.id   AF-A0A8C5BR88-F1
#
_cell.length_a   1.000
_cell.length_b   1.000
_cell.length_c   1.000
_cell.angle_alpha   90.00
_cell.angle_beta   90.00
_cell.angle_gamma   90.00
#
_symmetry.space_group_name_H-M   'P 1'
#
loop_
_entity.id
_entity.type
_entity.pdbx_description
1 polymer ?
#
loop_
_entity_poly.entity_id
_entity_poly.type
_entity_poly.pdbx_seq_one_letter_code
_entity_poly.pdbx_strand_id
1 'polypeptide(L)'
;MAAAQTEHEVPKSMLCPKFLHANSTSHTGPFSAIAELIDNAYNTDAKQIWIDKTQIKDIECLTFMDNGNGLNYELMHGMLSDKKVVNDKHPTGIDGNVFKSGSMHLGKDAIVLSKSKNDLCVGMLSQTYLERTGAEEINVPIISIKKLEAKHYILLSMSNGSTLCSWSLLSCVLDHSYHEVNYSGNVN
;
A
#
# COMPACT_ATOMS: atom_id res chain seq x y z
N MET A 1 7.90 -42.73 -33.64
CA MET A 1 7.09 -41.49 -33.68
C MET A 1 7.22 -40.85 -32.31
N ALA A 2 7.89 -39.70 -32.22
CA ALA A 2 7.96 -38.94 -30.97
C ALA A 2 6.64 -38.19 -30.78
N ALA A 3 6.02 -38.31 -29.61
CA ALA A 3 4.82 -37.55 -29.28
C ALA A 3 5.20 -36.07 -29.16
N ALA A 4 4.54 -35.21 -29.94
CA ALA A 4 4.66 -33.77 -29.82
C ALA A 4 4.09 -33.32 -28.48
N GLN A 5 4.95 -32.82 -27.59
CA GLN A 5 4.51 -32.08 -26.41
C GLN A 5 4.07 -30.69 -26.88
N THR A 6 2.77 -30.49 -27.03
CA THR A 6 2.21 -29.14 -27.07
C THR A 6 2.14 -28.62 -25.63
N GLU A 7 3.00 -27.67 -25.29
CA GLU A 7 2.88 -26.89 -24.06
C GLU A 7 1.60 -26.05 -24.16
N HIS A 8 0.46 -26.63 -23.80
CA HIS A 8 -0.74 -25.86 -23.53
C HIS A 8 -0.55 -25.18 -22.17
N GLU A 9 -0.16 -23.91 -22.19
CA GLU A 9 -0.08 -23.08 -21.00
C GLU A 9 -1.48 -23.00 -20.37
N VAL A 10 -1.63 -23.53 -19.15
CA VAL A 10 -2.91 -23.48 -18.43
C VAL A 10 -3.20 -22.02 -18.06
N PRO A 11 -4.37 -21.46 -18.42
CA PRO A 11 -4.71 -20.08 -18.10
C PRO A 11 -4.65 -19.82 -16.59
N LYS A 12 -4.02 -18.71 -16.20
CA LYS A 12 -3.97 -18.27 -14.80
C LYS A 12 -5.27 -17.57 -14.43
N SER A 13 -5.78 -17.82 -13.22
CA SER A 13 -6.89 -17.04 -12.67
C SER A 13 -6.41 -15.60 -12.43
N MET A 14 -7.14 -14.65 -13.01
CA MET A 14 -6.89 -13.21 -12.91
C MET A 14 -7.99 -12.57 -12.07
N LEU A 15 -7.62 -11.59 -11.23
CA LEU A 15 -8.58 -10.84 -10.42
C LEU A 15 -8.89 -9.51 -11.08
N CYS A 16 -10.16 -9.35 -11.44
CA CYS A 16 -10.71 -8.10 -11.96
C CYS A 16 -10.67 -7.01 -10.88
N PRO A 17 -10.42 -5.73 -11.19
CA PRO A 17 -10.49 -4.62 -10.24
C PRO A 17 -11.78 -4.56 -9.40
N LYS A 18 -12.91 -5.01 -9.93
CA LYS A 18 -14.19 -5.11 -9.20
C LYS A 18 -14.11 -6.03 -7.97
N PHE A 19 -13.15 -6.95 -7.95
CA PHE A 19 -12.87 -7.79 -6.79
C PHE A 19 -12.53 -6.96 -5.55
N LEU A 20 -11.88 -5.81 -5.66
CA LEU A 20 -11.56 -4.96 -4.50
C LEU A 20 -12.83 -4.51 -3.77
N HIS A 21 -13.85 -4.11 -4.53
CA HIS A 21 -15.15 -3.78 -3.94
C HIS A 21 -15.85 -5.02 -3.37
N ALA A 22 -15.87 -6.14 -4.10
CA ALA A 22 -16.49 -7.37 -3.60
C ALA A 22 -15.80 -7.90 -2.32
N ASN A 23 -14.48 -7.78 -2.22
CA ASN A 23 -13.73 -8.19 -1.04
C ASN A 23 -14.00 -7.27 0.15
N SER A 24 -14.32 -5.99 -0.09
CA SER A 24 -14.67 -5.04 0.97
C SER A 24 -15.99 -5.37 1.69
N THR A 25 -16.88 -6.17 1.09
CA THR A 25 -18.19 -6.51 1.68
C THR A 25 -18.10 -7.64 2.70
N SER A 26 -16.90 -8.14 3.02
CA SER A 26 -16.67 -9.04 4.15
C SER A 26 -16.92 -8.35 5.50
N HIS A 27 -16.75 -7.03 5.55
CA HIS A 27 -17.01 -6.20 6.71
C HIS A 27 -18.46 -5.72 6.72
N THR A 28 -19.14 -5.88 7.86
CA THR A 28 -20.53 -5.45 8.05
C THR A 28 -20.64 -3.98 8.50
N GLY A 29 -19.53 -3.37 8.92
CA GLY A 29 -19.46 -1.95 9.24
C GLY A 29 -18.02 -1.42 9.38
N PRO A 30 -17.85 -0.09 9.45
CA PRO A 30 -16.53 0.53 9.42
C PRO A 30 -15.65 0.14 10.61
N PHE A 31 -16.24 -0.10 11.79
CA PHE A 31 -15.46 -0.48 12.97
C PHE A 31 -14.88 -1.90 12.88
N SER A 32 -15.50 -2.83 12.15
CA SER A 32 -14.90 -4.15 11.94
C SER A 32 -13.68 -4.06 11.04
N ALA A 33 -13.74 -3.23 9.99
CA ALA A 33 -12.60 -2.94 9.13
C ALA A 33 -11.46 -2.24 9.88
N ILE A 34 -11.77 -1.26 10.74
CA ILE A 34 -10.80 -0.58 11.60
C ILE A 34 -10.14 -1.58 12.56
N ALA A 35 -10.92 -2.44 13.22
CA ALA A 35 -10.40 -3.45 14.14
C ALA A 35 -9.44 -4.42 13.44
N GLU A 36 -9.79 -4.88 12.23
CA GLU A 36 -8.94 -5.79 11.45
C GLU A 36 -7.57 -5.15 11.10
N LEU A 37 -7.55 -3.86 10.77
CA LEU A 37 -6.31 -3.12 10.51
C LEU A 37 -5.47 -2.91 11.78
N ILE A 38 -6.10 -2.71 12.94
CA ILE A 38 -5.42 -2.63 14.23
C ILE A 38 -4.76 -3.98 14.57
N ASP A 39 -5.49 -5.08 14.40
CA ASP A 39 -4.99 -6.43 14.66
C ASP A 39 -3.80 -6.77 13.74
N ASN A 40 -3.84 -6.34 12.48
CA ASN A 40 -2.73 -6.49 11.54
C ASN A 40 -1.46 -5.74 12.00
N ALA A 41 -1.60 -4.51 12.50
CA ALA A 41 -0.47 -3.77 13.05
C ALA A 41 0.14 -4.50 14.26
N TYR A 42 -0.69 -5.01 15.17
CA TYR A 42 -0.22 -5.78 16.32
C TYR A 42 0.54 -7.05 15.93
N ASN A 43 0.05 -7.78 14.91
CA ASN A 43 0.69 -9.00 14.41
C ASN A 43 2.04 -8.76 13.70
N THR A 44 2.41 -7.51 13.43
CA THR A 44 3.67 -7.11 12.77
C THR A 44 4.65 -6.41 13.72
N ASP A 45 4.52 -6.70 15.03
CA ASP A 45 5.33 -6.18 16.13
C ASP A 45 5.18 -4.68 16.40
N ALA A 46 4.09 -4.04 15.95
CA ALA A 46 3.80 -2.67 16.36
C ALA A 46 3.41 -2.62 17.84
N LYS A 47 3.98 -1.67 18.59
CA LYS A 47 3.66 -1.44 20.00
C LYS A 47 2.60 -0.38 20.19
N GLN A 48 2.48 0.52 19.21
CA GLN A 48 1.57 1.63 19.22
C GLN A 48 0.99 1.81 17.82
N ILE A 49 -0.28 2.20 17.79
CA ILE A 49 -0.98 2.63 16.59
C ILE A 49 -1.64 3.98 16.89
N TRP A 50 -1.58 4.89 15.92
CA TRP A 50 -2.25 6.17 15.92
C TRP A 50 -3.26 6.18 14.78
N ILE A 51 -4.50 6.51 15.11
CA ILE A 51 -5.58 6.64 14.14
C ILE A 51 -6.05 8.08 14.19
N ASP A 52 -6.02 8.74 13.03
CA ASP A 52 -6.37 10.15 12.94
C ASP A 52 -7.13 10.46 11.64
N LYS A 53 -7.90 11.54 11.68
CA LYS A 53 -8.51 12.15 10.50
C LYS A 53 -7.68 13.36 10.11
N THR A 54 -7.03 13.28 8.96
CA THR A 54 -6.24 14.38 8.40
C THR A 54 -6.89 14.95 7.15
N GLN A 55 -6.50 16.15 6.76
CA GLN A 55 -6.89 16.75 5.48
C GLN A 55 -5.64 16.92 4.61
N ILE A 56 -5.61 16.23 3.47
CA ILE A 56 -4.49 16.26 2.52
C ILE A 56 -5.00 16.84 1.20
N LYS A 57 -4.52 18.03 0.82
CA LYS A 57 -4.97 18.76 -0.39
C LYS A 57 -6.50 18.82 -0.51
N ASP A 58 -7.14 19.22 0.59
CA ASP A 58 -8.60 19.30 0.75
C ASP A 58 -9.36 17.97 0.74
N ILE A 59 -8.66 16.83 0.69
CA ILE A 59 -9.24 15.49 0.80
C ILE A 59 -9.17 15.04 2.26
N GLU A 60 -10.32 14.67 2.84
CA GLU A 60 -10.35 14.04 4.15
C GLU A 60 -9.80 12.60 4.05
N CYS A 61 -8.81 12.28 4.88
CA CYS A 61 -8.16 10.98 4.92
C CYS A 61 -8.21 10.40 6.33
N LEU A 62 -8.62 9.13 6.43
CA LEU A 62 -8.40 8.33 7.62
C LEU A 62 -6.98 7.76 7.56
N THR A 63 -6.20 8.01 8.60
CA THR A 63 -4.80 7.58 8.70
C THR A 63 -4.62 6.55 9.78
N PHE A 64 -3.80 5.55 9.48
CA PHE A 64 -3.30 4.56 10.43
C PHE A 64 -1.78 4.65 10.38
N MET A 65 -1.17 4.94 11.52
CA MET A 65 0.27 4.98 11.67
C MET A 65 0.67 4.03 12.78
N ASP A 66 1.65 3.18 12.53
CA ASP A 66 2.21 2.27 13.52
C ASP A 66 3.74 2.47 13.63
N ASN A 67 4.32 1.97 14.72
CA ASN A 67 5.77 1.99 14.95
C ASN A 67 6.42 0.61 14.81
N GLY A 68 5.81 -0.28 14.01
CA GLY A 68 6.31 -1.63 13.74
C GLY A 68 7.53 -1.66 12.84
N ASN A 69 7.85 -2.85 12.34
CA ASN A 69 9.10 -3.11 11.60
C ASN A 69 9.10 -2.56 10.17
N GLY A 70 7.95 -2.10 9.66
CA GLY A 70 7.75 -1.64 8.30
C GLY A 70 7.88 -2.74 7.24
N LEU A 71 7.69 -2.35 5.98
CA LEU A 71 7.62 -3.23 4.82
C LEU A 71 8.81 -2.94 3.90
N ASN A 72 9.42 -3.98 3.34
CA ASN A 72 10.27 -3.87 2.16
C ASN A 72 9.40 -4.06 0.89
N TYR A 73 10.03 -4.05 -0.28
CA TYR A 73 9.31 -4.20 -1.55
C TYR A 73 8.52 -5.52 -1.61
N GLU A 74 9.13 -6.64 -1.24
CA GLU A 74 8.51 -7.96 -1.33
C GLU A 74 7.28 -8.08 -0.41
N LEU A 75 7.38 -7.52 0.80
CA LEU A 75 6.28 -7.49 1.76
C LEU A 75 5.17 -6.53 1.35
N MET A 76 5.51 -5.34 0.85
CA MET A 76 4.54 -4.38 0.29
C MET A 76 3.80 -5.00 -0.90
N HIS A 77 4.54 -5.62 -1.83
CA HIS A 77 3.95 -6.29 -2.98
C HIS A 77 3.07 -7.46 -2.55
N GLY A 78 3.50 -8.28 -1.60
CA GLY A 78 2.69 -9.37 -1.05
C GLY A 78 1.42 -8.89 -0.34
N MET A 79 1.48 -7.75 0.36
CA MET A 79 0.32 -7.15 1.03
C MET A 79 -0.69 -6.57 0.04
N LEU A 80 -0.22 -5.87 -0.99
CA LEU A 80 -1.09 -5.15 -1.94
C LEU A 80 -1.57 -6.00 -3.11
N SER A 81 -0.81 -7.02 -3.51
CA SER A 81 -1.17 -7.90 -4.62
C SER A 81 -1.88 -9.18 -4.15
N ASP A 82 -2.47 -9.90 -5.10
CA ASP A 82 -3.05 -11.22 -4.87
C ASP A 82 -2.09 -12.37 -5.21
N LYS A 83 -0.86 -12.05 -5.60
CA LYS A 83 0.14 -13.07 -5.92
C LYS A 83 0.72 -13.60 -4.63
N LYS A 84 0.37 -14.84 -4.27
CA LYS A 84 1.14 -15.64 -3.31
C LYS A 84 2.59 -15.61 -3.76
N VAL A 85 3.47 -15.05 -2.94
CA VAL A 85 4.90 -15.18 -3.15
C VAL A 85 5.17 -16.69 -3.08
N VAL A 86 5.68 -17.25 -4.17
CA VAL A 86 5.89 -18.72 -4.37
C VAL A 86 6.87 -19.32 -3.36
N ASN A 87 7.46 -18.50 -2.49
CA ASN A 87 8.27 -18.97 -1.39
C ASN A 87 7.38 -19.11 -0.15
N ASP A 88 7.24 -20.35 0.35
CA ASP A 88 6.53 -20.81 1.56
C ASP A 88 6.92 -20.13 2.89
N LYS A 89 7.57 -18.97 2.83
CA LYS A 89 7.95 -18.15 3.97
C LYS A 89 7.26 -16.80 3.86
N HIS A 90 5.93 -16.78 3.97
CA HIS A 90 5.28 -15.58 4.47
C HIS A 90 5.87 -15.31 5.85
N PRO A 91 6.46 -14.13 6.13
CA PRO A 91 6.60 -13.73 7.51
C PRO A 91 5.19 -13.77 8.10
N THR A 92 5.02 -14.55 9.16
CA THR A 92 3.79 -14.60 9.95
C THR A 92 3.35 -13.17 10.26
N GLY A 93 2.14 -12.80 9.84
CA GLY A 93 1.52 -11.53 10.23
C GLY A 93 1.13 -10.57 9.10
N ILE A 94 1.62 -10.74 7.87
CA ILE A 94 1.17 -9.90 6.72
C ILE A 94 0.17 -10.70 5.90
N ASP A 95 -1.10 -10.66 6.31
CA ASP A 95 -2.21 -11.13 5.49
C ASP A 95 -2.66 -9.99 4.58
N GLY A 96 -2.27 -10.06 3.30
CA GLY A 96 -2.69 -9.08 2.31
C GLY A 96 -4.22 -8.97 2.22
N ASN A 97 -4.97 -10.04 2.52
CA ASN A 97 -6.42 -9.99 2.48
C ASN A 97 -6.97 -8.98 3.49
N VAL A 98 -6.50 -9.01 4.74
CA VAL A 98 -6.92 -8.08 5.81
C VAL A 98 -6.76 -6.64 5.37
N PHE A 99 -5.58 -6.27 4.86
CA PHE A 99 -5.35 -4.91 4.39
C PHE A 99 -6.30 -4.57 3.23
N LYS A 100 -6.46 -5.46 2.24
CA LYS A 100 -7.31 -5.23 1.06
C LYS A 100 -8.79 -5.08 1.44
N SER A 101 -9.36 -5.99 2.24
CA SER A 101 -10.76 -5.92 2.67
C SER A 101 -11.01 -4.71 3.56
N GLY A 102 -10.16 -4.50 4.57
CA GLY A 102 -10.33 -3.40 5.53
C GLY A 102 -10.20 -2.03 4.85
N SER A 103 -9.14 -1.81 4.08
CA SER A 103 -8.91 -0.51 3.42
C SER A 103 -9.98 -0.20 2.36
N MET A 104 -10.37 -1.18 1.54
CA MET A 104 -11.39 -0.98 0.50
C MET A 104 -12.81 -0.82 1.07
N HIS A 105 -13.04 -1.22 2.33
CA HIS A 105 -14.30 -0.95 3.03
C HIS A 105 -14.35 0.49 3.57
N LEU A 106 -13.21 1.02 4.01
CA LEU A 106 -13.10 2.37 4.59
C LEU A 106 -12.95 3.47 3.55
N GLY A 107 -12.43 3.15 2.36
CA GLY A 107 -12.22 4.11 1.29
C GLY A 107 -12.00 3.46 -0.06
N LYS A 108 -12.19 4.25 -1.12
CA LYS A 108 -12.00 3.80 -2.50
C LYS A 108 -10.51 3.60 -2.86
N ASP A 109 -9.64 4.33 -2.17
CA ASP A 109 -8.22 4.44 -2.46
C ASP A 109 -7.40 4.40 -1.16
N ALA A 110 -6.30 3.65 -1.18
CA ALA A 110 -5.37 3.53 -0.06
C ALA A 110 -3.92 3.71 -0.53
N ILE A 111 -3.15 4.44 0.26
CA ILE A 111 -1.71 4.63 0.06
C ILE A 111 -1.00 4.15 1.32
N VAL A 112 0.03 3.34 1.15
CA VAL A 112 0.86 2.83 2.23
C VAL A 112 2.25 3.41 2.10
N LEU A 113 2.66 4.17 3.11
CA LEU A 113 4.03 4.61 3.29
C LEU A 113 4.65 3.69 4.34
N SER A 114 5.80 3.10 4.05
CA SER A 114 6.46 2.21 5.00
C SER A 114 7.97 2.40 5.00
N LYS A 115 8.54 2.33 6.20
CA LYS A 115 9.98 2.44 6.45
C LYS A 115 10.43 1.20 7.19
N SER A 116 11.08 0.28 6.49
CA SER A 116 11.71 -0.88 7.11
C SER A 116 13.15 -0.57 7.53
N LYS A 117 13.92 -1.56 8.00
CA LYS A 117 15.34 -1.36 8.34
C LYS A 117 16.14 -0.77 7.17
N ASN A 118 15.95 -1.29 5.96
CA ASN A 118 16.78 -1.00 4.79
C ASN A 118 16.05 -0.27 3.65
N ASP A 119 14.72 -0.22 3.68
CA ASP A 119 13.91 0.26 2.56
C ASP A 119 12.93 1.36 2.99
N LEU A 120 12.65 2.26 2.05
CA LEU A 120 11.52 3.18 2.06
C LEU A 120 10.59 2.77 0.92
N CYS A 121 9.37 2.38 1.24
CA CYS A 121 8.39 1.90 0.26
C CYS A 121 7.15 2.79 0.26
N VAL A 122 6.64 3.07 -0.94
CA VAL A 122 5.33 3.66 -1.16
C VAL A 122 4.56 2.71 -2.06
N GLY A 123 3.40 2.25 -1.61
CA GLY A 123 2.50 1.40 -2.39
C GLY A 123 1.10 2.00 -2.47
N MET A 124 0.39 1.72 -3.55
CA MET A 124 -0.99 2.17 -3.74
C MET A 124 -1.92 1.00 -4.12
N LEU A 125 -3.08 0.96 -3.46
CA LEU A 125 -4.23 0.15 -3.86
C LEU A 125 -5.42 1.09 -4.09
N SER A 126 -5.80 1.31 -5.35
CA SER A 126 -6.74 2.37 -5.71
C SER A 126 -7.72 1.91 -6.78
N GLN A 127 -9.01 1.85 -6.43
CA GLN A 127 -10.06 1.58 -7.41
C GLN A 127 -10.17 2.74 -8.40
N THR A 128 -9.97 3.99 -7.94
CA THR A 128 -10.00 5.18 -8.81
C THR A 128 -8.91 5.12 -9.88
N TYR A 129 -7.69 4.73 -9.51
CA TYR A 129 -6.59 4.54 -10.46
C TYR A 129 -6.92 3.46 -11.49
N LEU A 130 -7.35 2.28 -11.04
CA LEU A 130 -7.65 1.15 -11.92
C LEU A 130 -8.77 1.48 -12.92
N GLU A 131 -9.82 2.17 -12.46
CA GLU A 131 -10.91 2.66 -13.33
C GLU A 131 -10.40 3.66 -14.36
N ARG A 132 -9.59 4.66 -13.93
CA ARG A 132 -9.07 5.71 -14.81
C ARG A 132 -8.11 5.19 -15.87
N THR A 133 -7.32 4.16 -15.55
CA THR A 133 -6.40 3.54 -16.51
C THR A 133 -7.08 2.48 -17.38
N GLY A 134 -8.34 2.13 -17.11
CA GLY A 134 -9.02 1.03 -17.79
C GLY A 134 -8.35 -0.32 -17.55
N ALA A 135 -7.79 -0.53 -16.35
CA ALA A 135 -7.07 -1.75 -16.05
C ALA A 135 -8.03 -2.96 -16.02
N GLU A 136 -7.63 -4.05 -16.67
CA GLU A 136 -8.41 -5.31 -16.66
C GLU A 136 -8.06 -6.20 -15.45
N GLU A 137 -6.91 -5.93 -14.82
CA GLU A 137 -6.38 -6.63 -13.64
C GLU A 137 -5.99 -5.63 -12.54
N ILE A 138 -5.88 -6.13 -11.31
CA ILE A 138 -5.38 -5.35 -10.17
C ILE A 138 -3.87 -5.09 -10.33
N ASN A 139 -3.54 -3.89 -10.77
CA ASN A 139 -2.17 -3.37 -10.83
C ASN A 139 -1.89 -2.46 -9.63
N VAL A 140 -0.80 -2.73 -8.90
CA VAL A 140 -0.42 -1.99 -7.69
C VAL A 140 0.90 -1.24 -7.89
N PRO A 141 0.88 0.08 -8.09
CA PRO A 141 2.11 0.87 -8.17
C PRO A 141 2.87 0.83 -6.85
N ILE A 142 4.15 0.44 -6.91
CA ILE A 142 5.05 0.39 -5.75
C ILE A 142 6.39 1.03 -6.13
N ILE A 143 6.86 1.93 -5.29
CA ILE A 143 8.21 2.50 -5.34
C ILE A 143 8.96 2.03 -4.10
N SER A 144 10.17 1.50 -4.26
CA SER A 144 11.04 1.10 -3.15
C SER A 144 12.44 1.67 -3.33
N ILE A 145 12.97 2.29 -2.28
CA ILE A 145 14.29 2.95 -2.26
C ILE A 145 15.13 2.37 -1.13
N LYS A 146 16.39 2.01 -1.41
CA LYS A 146 17.33 1.56 -0.36
C LYS A 146 17.81 2.77 0.45
N LYS A 147 17.74 2.67 1.78
CA LYS A 147 18.15 3.76 2.70
C LYS A 147 19.61 4.17 2.56
N LEU A 148 20.51 3.25 2.25
CA LEU A 148 21.94 3.56 2.07
C LEU A 148 22.18 4.42 0.82
N GLU A 149 21.29 4.37 -0.15
CA GLU A 149 21.31 5.16 -1.39
C GLU A 149 20.56 6.48 -1.23
N ALA A 150 19.73 6.62 -0.18
CA ALA A 150 18.96 7.81 0.16
C ALA A 150 19.79 8.94 0.80
N LYS A 151 20.98 9.22 0.26
CA LYS A 151 21.83 10.30 0.79
C LYS A 151 21.47 11.68 0.25
N HIS A 152 21.04 11.79 -1.01
CA HIS A 152 20.51 13.03 -1.59
C HIS A 152 19.61 12.69 -2.78
N TYR A 153 18.29 12.67 -2.58
CA TYR A 153 17.33 12.69 -3.68
C TYR A 153 16.58 14.01 -3.64
N ILE A 154 16.71 14.81 -4.71
CA ILE A 154 15.83 15.95 -4.97
C ILE A 154 14.66 15.40 -5.78
N LEU A 155 13.46 15.50 -5.24
CA LEU A 155 12.25 15.24 -6.01
C LEU A 155 12.03 16.42 -6.95
N LEU A 156 12.40 16.21 -8.21
CA LEU A 156 12.15 17.18 -9.26
C LEU A 156 10.69 17.08 -9.69
N SER A 157 9.90 18.09 -9.31
CA SER A 157 8.61 18.36 -9.95
C SER A 157 8.88 18.94 -11.34
N MET A 158 8.71 18.14 -12.38
CA MET A 158 8.71 18.64 -13.76
C MET A 158 7.27 18.81 -14.20
N SER A 159 6.77 20.05 -14.15
CA SER A 159 5.52 20.40 -14.81
C SER A 159 5.79 20.51 -16.31
N ASN A 160 5.47 19.47 -17.07
CA ASN A 160 5.15 19.63 -18.49
C ASN A 160 4.28 18.47 -18.98
N GLY A 161 3.03 18.81 -19.30
CA GLY A 161 2.22 18.22 -20.37
C GLY A 161 2.03 16.70 -20.41
N SER A 162 0.75 16.29 -20.27
CA SER A 162 0.18 15.05 -20.80
C SER A 162 0.53 13.71 -20.13
N THR A 163 0.10 13.51 -18.88
CA THR A 163 -0.51 12.25 -18.37
C THR A 163 -1.06 12.47 -16.94
N LEU A 164 -2.27 13.02 -16.85
CA LEU A 164 -2.79 13.71 -15.66
C LEU A 164 -3.40 12.81 -14.54
N CYS A 165 -3.20 11.50 -14.53
CA CYS A 165 -3.83 10.63 -13.51
C CYS A 165 -2.86 9.82 -12.62
N SER A 166 -1.57 9.77 -12.93
CA SER A 166 -0.60 9.00 -12.12
C SER A 166 0.19 9.87 -11.12
N TRP A 167 0.28 11.18 -11.34
CA TRP A 167 1.29 12.03 -10.69
C TRP A 167 0.78 12.98 -9.61
N SER A 168 -0.53 13.23 -9.50
CA SER A 168 -1.09 14.03 -8.40
C SER A 168 -0.93 13.34 -7.04
N LEU A 169 -0.90 12.00 -7.03
CA LEU A 169 -0.82 11.17 -5.83
C LEU A 169 0.60 11.09 -5.27
N LEU A 170 1.62 10.98 -6.12
CA LEU A 170 3.02 11.01 -5.67
C LEU A 170 3.39 12.38 -5.09
N SER A 171 2.87 13.47 -5.67
CA SER A 171 2.99 14.80 -5.09
C SER A 171 2.25 14.94 -3.74
N CYS A 172 1.19 14.17 -3.48
CA CYS A 172 0.55 14.13 -2.15
C CYS A 172 1.40 13.39 -1.11
N VAL A 173 2.01 12.27 -1.51
CA VAL A 173 2.82 11.43 -0.63
C VAL A 173 4.12 12.10 -0.21
N LEU A 174 4.69 12.92 -1.11
CA LEU A 174 6.05 13.41 -0.95
C LEU A 174 6.16 14.78 -0.26
N ASP A 175 5.10 15.60 -0.27
CA ASP A 175 5.07 16.87 0.48
C ASP A 175 4.89 16.66 2.00
N HIS A 176 4.50 15.46 2.44
CA HIS A 176 4.18 15.15 3.84
C HIS A 176 5.29 14.41 4.64
N SER A 177 6.46 14.14 4.05
CA SER A 177 7.53 13.42 4.75
C SER A 177 8.50 14.30 5.56
N TYR A 178 8.22 15.60 5.72
CA TYR A 178 8.97 16.51 6.59
C TYR A 178 8.06 17.19 7.61
N HIS A 179 8.04 16.62 8.82
CA HIS A 179 8.02 17.40 10.05
C HIS A 179 8.99 16.73 11.03
N GLU A 180 10.11 17.40 11.30
CA GLU A 180 10.86 17.16 12.54
C GLU A 180 9.91 17.42 13.71
N VAL A 181 9.62 16.37 14.47
CA VAL A 181 9.09 16.52 15.83
C VAL A 181 10.24 17.09 16.66
N ASN A 182 10.33 18.42 16.70
CA ASN A 182 11.20 19.11 17.65
C ASN A 182 10.58 18.96 19.05
N TYR A 183 11.10 18.01 19.83
CA TYR A 183 10.96 18.04 21.28
C TYR A 183 11.78 19.22 21.81
N SER A 184 11.19 20.42 21.84
CA SER A 184 11.67 21.48 22.72
C SER A 184 11.19 21.16 24.14
N GLY A 185 11.90 20.26 24.82
CA GLY A 185 11.80 20.13 26.26
C GLY A 185 12.40 21.38 26.89
N ASN A 186 11.54 22.35 27.21
CA ASN A 186 11.91 23.45 28.10
C ASN A 186 12.24 22.85 29.47
N VAL A 187 13.52 22.90 29.82
CA VAL A 187 13.96 22.80 31.21
C VAL A 187 13.69 24.15 31.85
N ASN A 188 12.71 24.19 32.76
CA ASN A 188 12.68 25.14 33.88
C ASN A 188 12.47 24.32 35.14
#